data_AF-A0A972WG24-F1
#
_entry.id   AF-A0A972WG24-F1
#
_cell.length_a   1.000
_cell.length_b   1.000
_cell.length_c   1.000
_cell.angle_alpha   90.00
_cell.angle_beta   90.00
_cell.angle_gamma   90.00
#
_symmetry.space_group_name_H-M   'P 1'
#
loop_
_entity.id
_entity.type
_entity.pdbx_description
1 polymer ?
#
loop_
_entity_poly.entity_id
_entity_poly.type
_entity_poly.pdbx_seq_one_letter_code
_entity_poly.pdbx_strand_id
1 'polypeptide(L)'
;MSRLWEKGLPLDARILRYTAGEDHQLDARLVPHDVRGSIAHVEMLAEQGLISTEDCAAIRDGLNALNSSFAAGDWHISLDDEDAHSALETRLTTAIGAAGGRLHLGRSRNDQVLTALRLY
;
A
#
# COMPACT_ATOMS: atom_id res chain seq x y z
N MET A 1 -3.06 12.08 3.39
CA MET A 1 -2.43 12.42 2.10
C MET A 1 -3.52 12.68 1.09
N SER A 2 -3.27 13.49 0.06
CA SER A 2 -4.14 13.55 -1.12
C SER A 2 -4.09 12.21 -1.87
N ARG A 3 -5.11 11.91 -2.67
CA ARG A 3 -5.11 10.72 -3.54
C ARG A 3 -3.97 10.83 -4.57
N LEU A 4 -3.43 9.71 -5.04
CA LEU A 4 -2.29 9.70 -5.97
C LEU A 4 -2.57 10.45 -7.28
N TRP A 5 -3.82 10.47 -7.73
CA TRP A 5 -4.28 11.11 -8.96
C TRP A 5 -4.97 12.47 -8.76
N GLU A 6 -5.00 12.99 -7.53
CA GLU A 6 -5.72 14.22 -7.21
C GLU A 6 -5.11 15.45 -7.94
N LYS A 7 -5.97 16.25 -8.58
CA LYS A 7 -5.58 17.48 -9.31
C LYS A 7 -6.12 18.77 -8.67
N GLY A 8 -6.52 18.71 -7.39
CA GLY A 8 -7.05 19.87 -6.65
C GLY A 8 -8.51 20.23 -6.98
N LEU A 9 -9.25 19.34 -7.64
CA LEU A 9 -10.69 19.49 -7.88
C LEU A 9 -11.50 18.76 -6.79
N PRO A 10 -12.68 19.27 -6.42
CA PRO A 10 -13.54 18.57 -5.46
C PRO A 10 -13.98 17.21 -6.02
N LEU A 11 -13.93 16.18 -5.16
CA LEU A 11 -14.34 14.82 -5.50
C LEU A 11 -15.87 14.73 -5.62
N ASP A 12 -16.37 14.31 -6.78
CA ASP A 12 -17.79 14.06 -6.96
C ASP A 12 -18.21 12.76 -6.28
N ALA A 13 -19.13 12.85 -5.31
CA ALA A 13 -19.57 11.71 -4.52
C ALA A 13 -20.29 10.62 -5.34
N ARG A 14 -20.93 10.97 -6.47
CA ARG A 14 -21.57 10.01 -7.36
C ARG A 14 -20.51 9.24 -8.15
N ILE A 15 -19.49 9.94 -8.64
CA ILE A 15 -18.36 9.30 -9.33
C ILE A 15 -17.62 8.37 -8.37
N LEU A 16 -17.29 8.84 -7.15
CA LEU A 16 -16.65 8.01 -6.13
C LEU A 16 -17.41 6.70 -5.87
N ARG A 17 -18.72 6.79 -5.61
CA ARG A 17 -19.53 5.58 -5.36
C ARG A 17 -19.58 4.65 -6.57
N TYR A 18 -19.61 5.19 -7.78
CA TYR A 18 -19.64 4.38 -9.00
C TYR A 18 -18.31 3.68 -9.26
N THR A 19 -17.18 4.37 -9.07
CA THR A 19 -15.85 3.83 -9.37
C THR A 19 -15.28 2.96 -8.27
N ALA A 20 -15.58 3.28 -7.00
CA ALA A 20 -15.03 2.54 -5.85
C ALA A 20 -15.96 1.45 -5.32
N GLY A 21 -17.26 1.49 -5.62
CA GLY A 21 -18.22 0.44 -5.28
C GLY A 21 -18.00 -0.24 -3.92
N GLU A 22 -17.66 -1.54 -3.96
CA GLU A 22 -17.30 -2.37 -2.81
C GLU A 22 -15.79 -2.66 -2.73
N ASP A 23 -14.96 -1.91 -3.46
CA ASP A 23 -13.53 -2.17 -3.62
C ASP A 23 -12.82 -2.25 -2.28
N HIS A 24 -13.10 -1.34 -1.34
CA HIS A 24 -12.56 -1.39 0.02
C HIS A 24 -12.75 -2.76 0.73
N GLN A 25 -13.83 -3.48 0.46
CA GLN A 25 -14.08 -4.82 1.03
C GLN A 25 -13.38 -5.93 0.24
N LEU A 26 -13.29 -5.77 -1.08
CA LEU A 26 -12.62 -6.74 -1.96
C LEU A 26 -11.09 -6.64 -1.80
N ASP A 27 -10.57 -5.42 -1.81
CA ASP A 27 -9.17 -5.06 -1.60
C ASP A 27 -8.63 -5.52 -0.24
N ALA A 28 -9.48 -5.55 0.79
CA ALA A 28 -9.11 -6.07 2.11
C ALA A 28 -8.54 -7.50 2.04
N ARG A 29 -8.99 -8.30 1.06
CA ARG A 29 -8.50 -9.68 0.83
C ARG A 29 -7.10 -9.70 0.22
N LEU A 30 -6.68 -8.61 -0.41
CA LEU A 30 -5.37 -8.49 -1.06
C LEU A 30 -4.29 -8.00 -0.11
N VAL A 31 -4.60 -7.47 1.07
CA VAL A 31 -3.60 -6.91 2.01
C VAL A 31 -2.44 -7.87 2.32
N PRO A 32 -2.66 -9.15 2.68
CA PRO A 32 -1.55 -10.06 2.98
C PRO A 32 -0.64 -10.32 1.76
N HIS A 33 -1.23 -10.29 0.56
CA HIS A 33 -0.56 -10.53 -0.70
C HIS A 33 0.22 -9.29 -1.16
N ASP A 34 -0.34 -8.10 -0.95
CA ASP A 34 0.32 -6.83 -1.21
C ASP A 34 1.50 -6.61 -0.26
N VAL A 35 1.37 -6.97 1.02
CA VAL A 35 2.47 -6.98 1.98
C VAL A 35 3.61 -7.88 1.49
N ARG A 36 3.28 -9.12 1.09
CA ARG A 36 4.28 -10.08 0.61
C ARG A 36 5.00 -9.59 -0.64
N GLY A 37 4.25 -9.08 -1.63
CA GLY A 37 4.82 -8.51 -2.85
C GLY A 37 5.66 -7.26 -2.56
N SER A 38 5.23 -6.43 -1.62
CA SER A 38 5.94 -5.22 -1.20
C SER A 38 7.25 -5.51 -0.48
N ILE A 39 7.32 -6.56 0.35
CA ILE A 39 8.57 -7.00 0.97
C ILE A 39 9.57 -7.43 -0.10
N ALA A 40 9.16 -8.28 -1.05
CA ALA A 40 10.04 -8.72 -2.13
C ALA A 40 10.53 -7.54 -3.00
N HIS A 41 9.67 -6.55 -3.24
CA HIS A 41 10.03 -5.34 -3.97
C HIS A 41 11.13 -4.54 -3.26
N VAL A 42 11.01 -4.29 -1.95
CA VAL A 42 12.01 -3.49 -1.22
C VAL A 42 13.33 -4.23 -1.02
N GLU A 43 13.30 -5.55 -0.90
CA GLU A 43 14.50 -6.38 -0.87
C GLU A 43 15.27 -6.25 -2.19
N MET A 44 14.56 -6.33 -3.33
CA MET A 44 15.16 -6.07 -4.64
C MET A 44 15.72 -4.64 -4.76
N LEU A 45 14.99 -3.61 -4.30
CA LEU A 45 15.50 -2.23 -4.33
C LEU A 45 16.81 -2.07 -3.54
N ALA A 46 16.93 -2.72 -2.39
CA ALA A 46 18.13 -2.70 -1.56
C ALA A 46 19.30 -3.44 -2.24
N GLU A 47 19.02 -4.61 -2.84
CA GLU A 47 20.01 -5.38 -3.62
C GLU A 47 20.56 -4.58 -4.82
N GLN A 48 19.72 -3.75 -5.44
CA GLN A 48 20.13 -2.86 -6.53
C GLN A 48 20.76 -1.54 -6.03
N GLY A 49 20.88 -1.33 -4.72
CA GLY A 49 21.45 -0.11 -4.13
C GLY A 49 20.59 1.14 -4.31
N LEU A 50 19.29 0.98 -4.60
CA LEU A 50 18.34 2.09 -4.76
C LEU A 50 17.81 2.61 -3.42
N ILE A 51 17.85 1.79 -2.37
CA ILE A 51 17.58 2.16 -0.98
C ILE A 51 18.65 1.56 -0.07
N SER A 52 18.78 2.10 1.15
CA SER A 52 19.71 1.56 2.14
C SER A 52 19.22 0.23 2.73
N THR A 53 20.13 -0.58 3.27
CA THR A 53 19.78 -1.81 3.98
C THR A 53 18.96 -1.54 5.24
N GLU A 54 19.19 -0.38 5.87
CA GLU A 54 18.47 0.10 7.03
C GLU A 54 17.02 0.45 6.66
N ASP A 55 16.80 1.14 5.53
CA ASP A 55 15.46 1.44 5.04
C ASP A 55 14.71 0.17 4.65
N CYS A 56 15.40 -0.79 4.00
CA CYS A 56 14.82 -2.07 3.65
C CYS A 56 14.34 -2.84 4.89
N ALA A 57 15.17 -2.89 5.94
CA ALA A 57 14.80 -3.53 7.20
C ALA A 57 13.60 -2.83 7.85
N ALA A 58 13.63 -1.50 7.93
CA ALA A 58 12.54 -0.71 8.51
C ALA A 58 11.21 -0.91 7.75
N ILE A 59 11.23 -0.94 6.42
CA ILE A 59 10.04 -1.17 5.61
C ILE A 59 9.53 -2.60 5.81
N ARG A 60 10.39 -3.62 5.74
CA ARG A 60 9.99 -5.01 5.93
C ARG A 60 9.35 -5.24 7.30
N ASP A 61 9.97 -4.73 8.36
CA ASP A 61 9.47 -4.90 9.72
C ASP A 61 8.16 -4.14 9.93
N GLY A 62 8.06 -2.91 9.38
CA GLY A 62 6.82 -2.13 9.38
C GLY A 62 5.68 -2.81 8.64
N LEU A 63 5.94 -3.41 7.47
CA LEU A 63 4.94 -4.15 6.69
C LEU A 63 4.46 -5.41 7.44
N ASN A 64 5.36 -6.15 8.08
CA ASN A 64 4.98 -7.32 8.90
C ASN A 64 4.12 -6.92 10.10
N ALA A 65 4.46 -5.81 10.77
CA ALA A 65 3.66 -5.28 11.87
C ALA A 65 2.26 -4.85 11.40
N LEU A 66 2.17 -4.14 10.28
CA LEU A 66 0.89 -3.72 9.70
C LEU A 66 0.03 -4.91 9.27
N ASN A 67 0.62 -5.94 8.69
CA ASN A 67 -0.11 -7.16 8.32
C ASN A 67 -0.68 -7.88 9.55
N SER A 68 0.12 -7.98 10.62
CA SER A 68 -0.32 -8.60 11.88
C SER A 68 -1.47 -7.80 12.52
N SER A 69 -1.34 -6.47 12.52
CA SER A 69 -2.36 -5.55 13.04
C SER A 69 -3.65 -5.55 12.20
N PHE A 70 -3.53 -5.72 10.88
CA PHE A 70 -4.68 -5.90 9.99
C PHE A 70 -5.43 -7.20 10.29
N ALA A 71 -4.69 -8.30 10.45
CA ALA A 71 -5.27 -9.60 10.80
C ALA A 71 -5.94 -9.60 12.19
N ALA A 72 -5.46 -8.76 13.11
CA ALA A 72 -6.08 -8.54 14.42
C ALA A 72 -7.32 -7.63 14.38
N GLY A 73 -7.58 -6.94 13.26
CA GLY A 73 -8.70 -6.01 13.10
C GLY A 73 -8.45 -4.61 13.66
N ASP A 74 -7.22 -4.26 14.01
CA ASP A 74 -6.86 -2.94 14.57
C ASP A 74 -7.01 -1.81 13.54
N TRP A 75 -6.92 -2.15 12.26
CA TRP A 75 -7.20 -1.24 11.16
C TRP A 75 -7.89 -1.98 10.02
N HIS A 76 -8.66 -1.22 9.24
CA HIS A 76 -9.39 -1.69 8.07
C HIS A 76 -9.25 -0.68 6.93
N ILE A 77 -9.64 -1.11 5.72
CA ILE A 77 -9.74 -0.25 4.55
C ILE A 77 -11.12 0.40 4.54
N SER A 78 -11.14 1.70 4.39
CA SER A 78 -12.37 2.51 4.31
C SER A 78 -12.60 3.02 2.89
N LEU A 79 -13.81 3.54 2.61
CA LEU A 79 -14.12 4.22 1.34
C LEU A 79 -13.33 5.52 1.12
N ASP A 80 -12.75 6.07 2.19
CA ASP A 80 -11.90 7.25 2.12
C ASP A 80 -10.48 6.89 1.68
N ASP A 81 -10.04 5.65 1.92
CA ASP A 81 -8.83 5.10 1.34
C ASP A 81 -9.04 4.90 -0.17
N GLU A 82 -8.02 5.19 -0.97
CA GLU A 82 -8.09 5.06 -2.43
C GLU A 82 -8.19 3.59 -2.86
N ASP A 83 -7.36 2.73 -2.28
CA ASP A 83 -7.26 1.29 -2.48
C ASP A 83 -6.46 0.66 -1.31
N ALA A 84 -6.37 -0.68 -1.24
CA ALA A 84 -5.53 -1.37 -0.24
C ALA A 84 -4.07 -0.91 -0.25
N HIS A 85 -3.54 -0.67 -1.44
CA HIS A 85 -2.13 -0.43 -1.63
C HIS A 85 -1.72 0.94 -1.06
N SER A 86 -2.51 1.97 -1.33
CA SER A 86 -2.34 3.33 -0.84
C SER A 86 -2.65 3.40 0.66
N ALA A 87 -3.62 2.63 1.14
CA ALA A 87 -3.92 2.48 2.55
C ALA A 87 -2.71 1.93 3.34
N LEU A 88 -2.06 0.89 2.80
CA LEU A 88 -0.86 0.27 3.37
C LEU A 88 0.34 1.23 3.32
N GLU A 89 0.60 1.86 2.16
CA GLU A 89 1.70 2.82 1.95
C GLU A 89 1.58 4.04 2.88
N THR A 90 0.37 4.56 3.07
CA THR A 90 0.11 5.70 3.97
C THR A 90 0.38 5.32 5.42
N ARG A 91 -0.12 4.16 5.86
CA ARG A 91 0.10 3.65 7.23
C ARG A 91 1.57 3.36 7.49
N LEU A 92 2.27 2.76 6.53
CA LEU A 92 3.71 2.52 6.61
C LEU A 92 4.48 3.84 6.73
N THR A 93 4.21 4.80 5.85
CA THR A 93 4.87 6.12 5.89
C THR A 93 4.59 6.85 7.19
N THR A 94 3.39 6.70 7.76
CA THR A 94 3.05 7.28 9.07
C THR A 94 3.83 6.60 10.20
N ALA A 95 4.04 5.28 10.13
CA ALA A 95 4.74 4.52 11.16
C ALA A 95 6.26 4.72 11.15
N ILE A 96 6.89 4.78 9.97
CA ILE A 96 8.36 4.78 9.83
C ILE A 96 8.92 6.01 9.09
N GLY A 97 8.08 6.99 8.80
CA GLY A 97 8.48 8.25 8.18
C GLY A 97 9.01 8.10 6.76
N ALA A 98 10.09 8.82 6.46
CA ALA A 98 10.66 8.93 5.10
C ALA A 98 11.07 7.57 4.50
N ALA A 99 11.46 6.59 5.32
CA ALA A 99 11.77 5.24 4.85
C ALA A 99 10.55 4.60 4.17
N GLY A 100 9.35 4.73 4.76
CA GLY A 100 8.11 4.17 4.21
C GLY A 100 7.75 4.77 2.84
N GLY A 101 8.05 6.05 2.64
CA GLY A 101 7.83 6.73 1.35
C GLY A 101 8.68 6.18 0.20
N ARG A 102 9.72 5.37 0.48
CA ARG A 102 10.57 4.74 -0.54
C ARG A 102 9.99 3.43 -1.10
N LEU A 103 8.95 2.87 -0.47
CA LEU A 103 8.36 1.59 -0.87
C LEU A 103 7.89 1.58 -2.34
N HIS A 104 7.37 2.70 -2.85
CA HIS A 104 6.83 2.78 -4.21
C HIS A 104 7.90 3.13 -5.27
N LEU A 105 9.18 3.24 -4.89
CA LEU A 105 10.24 3.59 -5.84
C LEU A 105 10.30 2.56 -6.98
N GLY A 106 10.18 3.05 -8.23
CA GLY A 106 10.26 2.21 -9.43
C GLY A 106 9.07 1.26 -9.65
N ARG A 107 7.95 1.44 -8.93
CA ARG A 107 6.76 0.60 -9.02
C ARG A 107 5.58 1.36 -9.61
N SER A 108 4.66 0.66 -10.27
CA SER A 108 3.36 1.19 -10.68
C SER A 108 2.25 0.43 -9.96
N ARG A 109 1.07 1.05 -9.87
CA ARG A 109 -0.10 0.36 -9.31
C ARG A 109 -0.52 -0.81 -10.20
N ASN A 110 -0.26 -0.75 -11.51
CA ASN A 110 -0.64 -1.78 -12.48
C ASN A 110 0.08 -3.12 -12.23
N ASP A 111 1.40 -3.12 -12.03
CA ASP A 111 2.16 -4.34 -11.73
C ASP A 111 1.93 -4.82 -10.30
N GLN A 112 1.77 -3.89 -9.35
CA GLN A 112 1.49 -4.21 -7.95
C GLN A 112 0.15 -4.96 -7.79
N VAL A 113 -0.94 -4.43 -8.36
CA VAL A 113 -2.26 -5.07 -8.24
C VAL A 113 -2.29 -6.43 -8.94
N LEU A 114 -1.65 -6.56 -10.11
CA LEU A 114 -1.56 -7.84 -10.82
C LEU A 114 -0.76 -8.88 -10.04
N THR A 115 0.29 -8.45 -9.32
CA THR A 115 1.08 -9.34 -8.47
C THR A 115 0.27 -9.81 -7.27
N ALA A 116 -0.41 -8.89 -6.57
CA ALA A 116 -1.25 -9.23 -5.42
C ALA A 116 -2.40 -10.17 -5.82
N LEU A 117 -3.06 -9.91 -6.95
CA LEU A 117 -4.13 -10.76 -7.49
C LEU A 117 -3.65 -12.16 -7.89
N ARG A 118 -2.41 -12.34 -8.33
CA ARG A 118 -1.86 -13.67 -8.66
C ARG A 118 -1.38 -14.46 -7.45
N LEU A 119 -1.07 -13.77 -6.36
CA LEU A 119 -0.69 -14.40 -5.09
C LEU A 119 -1.92 -14.85 -4.30
N TYR A 120 -3.05 -14.15 -4.44
CA TYR A 120 -4.37 -14.51 -3.91
C TYR A 120 -4.98 -15.70 -4.67
#